data_AF-A0AAQ3KJJ9-F1
#
_entry.id   AF-A0AAQ3KJJ9-F1
#
_cell.length_a   1.000
_cell.length_b   1.000
_cell.length_c   1.000
_cell.angle_alpha   90.00
_cell.angle_beta   90.00
_cell.angle_gamma   90.00
#
_symmetry.space_group_name_H-M   'P 1'
#
loop_
_entity.id
_entity.type
_entity.pdbx_description
1 polymer ?
#
loop_
_entity_poly.entity_id
_entity_poly.type
_entity_poly.pdbx_seq_one_letter_code
_entity_poly.pdbx_strand_id
1 'polypeptide(L)'
;MARLIVFAPFLLALLAIQWRCAHSFCQPKVTNLHFFFHDIVTGNDPSAVLVAAPLKNLTGVQQGFGNVMVIDDPLTEGPELDSNVVGAAQGFYIVTGRKTPMLTLGADYGFTAGPYNGSSFSVFSQNPVMETERELAVVGGRGAFRMAQGFAKLRTISISNEGDAVVEYNPKVTNLHFFFHDIVTGNDPSAVLVAAPLKNLTGVQQGFGNMMVIDDPLTEGPELDSNVVGAAQGFYIVTGRKTPMLTLGADYGFTAGPYNGSSFSVFSQNPVMETERELAVVGGRGAFRMAQGFAKLRTISISNEGDAVVEYNVTLYHY
;
A
#
# COMPACT_ATOMS: atom_id res chain seq x y z
N MET A 1 -57.62 25.32 30.84
CA MET A 1 -56.52 24.34 30.96
C MET A 1 -55.54 24.56 29.82
N ALA A 2 -54.43 25.24 30.07
CA ALA A 2 -53.32 25.34 29.10
C ALA A 2 -52.22 24.38 29.56
N ARG A 3 -51.89 23.37 28.75
CA ARG A 3 -50.75 22.47 28.97
C ARG A 3 -49.54 23.04 28.25
N LEU A 4 -48.57 23.48 29.03
CA LEU A 4 -47.22 23.84 28.59
C LEU A 4 -46.47 22.54 28.25
N ILE A 5 -46.19 22.30 26.97
CA ILE A 5 -45.29 21.23 26.55
C ILE A 5 -43.90 21.85 26.41
N VAL A 6 -43.07 21.63 27.42
CA VAL A 6 -41.64 21.96 27.38
C VAL A 6 -40.95 20.84 26.60
N PHE A 7 -40.59 21.10 25.34
CA PHE A 7 -39.65 20.24 24.62
C PHE A 7 -38.23 20.52 25.12
N ALA A 8 -37.67 19.58 25.88
CA ALA A 8 -36.30 19.63 26.35
C ALA A 8 -35.33 19.52 25.14
N PRO A 9 -34.42 20.48 24.91
CA PRO A 9 -33.49 20.45 23.77
C PRO A 9 -32.29 19.52 24.00
N PHE A 10 -32.23 18.80 25.12
CA PHE A 10 -31.04 18.07 25.55
C PHE A 10 -30.86 16.68 24.90
N LEU A 11 -31.88 16.11 24.24
CA LEU A 11 -31.79 14.76 23.68
C LEU A 11 -31.14 14.71 22.28
N LEU A 12 -31.18 15.80 21.52
CA LEU A 12 -30.56 15.88 20.18
C LEU A 12 -29.04 16.14 20.23
N ALA A 13 -28.53 16.73 21.32
CA ALA A 13 -27.11 16.97 21.49
C ALA A 13 -26.31 15.67 21.74
N LEU A 14 -26.88 14.70 22.46
CA LEU A 14 -26.18 13.42 22.70
C LEU A 14 -26.06 12.55 21.43
N LEU A 15 -27.07 12.57 20.54
CA LEU A 15 -27.03 11.82 19.28
C LEU A 15 -26.05 12.45 18.28
N ALA A 16 -25.90 13.78 18.27
CA ALA A 16 -24.91 14.47 17.44
C ALA A 16 -23.46 14.23 17.91
N ILE A 17 -23.24 14.05 19.22
CA ILE A 17 -21.92 13.73 19.79
C ILE A 17 -21.56 12.25 19.51
N GLN A 18 -22.53 11.33 19.57
CA GLN A 18 -22.31 9.92 19.21
C GLN A 18 -22.02 9.72 17.71
N TRP A 19 -22.61 10.52 16.82
CA TRP A 19 -22.29 10.48 15.38
C TRP A 19 -20.94 11.11 15.02
N ARG A 20 -20.49 12.14 15.74
CA ARG A 20 -19.15 12.72 15.52
C ARG A 20 -18.03 11.81 15.99
N CYS A 21 -18.24 11.02 17.06
CA CYS A 21 -17.24 10.05 17.49
C CYS A 21 -17.10 8.86 16.53
N ALA A 22 -18.14 8.49 15.76
CA ALA A 22 -18.09 7.29 14.92
C ALA A 22 -17.33 7.47 13.58
N HIS A 23 -17.17 8.70 13.07
CA HIS A 23 -16.47 8.95 11.79
C HIS A 23 -14.95 9.14 11.93
N SER A 24 -14.43 9.33 13.13
CA SER A 24 -12.97 9.45 13.37
C SER A 24 -12.32 8.13 13.79
N PHE A 25 -13.07 7.01 13.80
CA PHE A 25 -12.50 5.69 14.04
C PHE A 25 -11.80 5.15 12.77
N CYS A 26 -10.48 5.31 12.78
CA CYS A 26 -9.48 4.40 12.21
C CYS A 26 -9.52 4.17 10.68
N GLN A 27 -9.28 5.22 9.89
CA GLN A 27 -8.65 4.98 8.59
C GLN A 27 -7.23 4.44 8.83
N PRO A 28 -6.84 3.30 8.23
CA PRO A 28 -5.47 2.80 8.32
C PRO A 28 -4.51 3.88 7.80
N LYS A 29 -3.62 4.38 8.66
CA LYS A 29 -2.59 5.34 8.25
C LYS A 29 -1.43 4.58 7.64
N VAL A 30 -1.23 4.75 6.34
CA VAL A 30 -0.01 4.25 5.67
C VAL A 30 1.14 5.20 5.97
N THR A 31 2.28 4.64 6.38
CA THR A 31 3.52 5.40 6.59
C THR A 31 4.64 4.75 5.80
N ASN A 32 5.24 5.51 4.89
CA ASN A 32 6.43 5.09 4.17
C ASN A 32 7.66 5.58 4.92
N LEU A 33 8.56 4.65 5.23
CA LEU A 33 9.81 4.92 5.92
C LEU A 33 10.96 4.52 5.00
N HIS A 34 11.98 5.36 4.96
CA HIS A 34 13.23 5.12 4.25
C HIS A 34 14.38 5.53 5.16
N PHE A 35 15.32 4.62 5.36
CA PHE A 35 16.51 4.81 6.21
C PHE A 35 17.48 3.64 5.95
N PHE A 36 18.68 3.74 6.52
CA PHE A 36 19.72 2.72 6.45
C PHE A 36 19.97 2.16 7.85
N PHE A 37 20.11 0.85 7.99
CA PHE A 37 20.57 0.21 9.22
C PHE A 37 21.99 -0.31 9.04
N HIS A 38 22.81 -0.19 10.09
CA HIS A 38 24.23 -0.54 10.07
C HIS A 38 24.53 -1.64 11.10
N ASP A 39 24.76 -2.86 10.62
CA ASP A 39 25.23 -3.98 11.46
C ASP A 39 26.75 -3.87 11.56
N ILE A 40 27.28 -3.50 12.73
CA ILE A 40 28.71 -3.27 12.95
C ILE A 40 29.22 -4.36 13.90
N VAL A 41 29.92 -5.34 13.34
CA VAL A 41 30.47 -6.50 14.06
C VAL A 41 31.92 -6.22 14.48
N THR A 42 32.63 -5.33 13.80
CA THR A 42 34.05 -5.02 14.04
C THR A 42 34.29 -3.69 14.76
N GLY A 43 35.55 -3.36 15.01
CA GLY A 43 35.97 -2.11 15.63
C GLY A 43 36.02 -2.14 17.16
N ASN A 44 36.20 -0.96 17.76
CA ASN A 44 36.31 -0.80 19.21
C ASN A 44 34.96 -0.57 19.91
N ASP A 45 33.91 -0.32 19.12
CA ASP A 45 32.55 -0.05 19.60
C ASP A 45 31.52 -0.70 18.64
N PRO A 46 31.45 -2.04 18.59
CA PRO A 46 30.55 -2.75 17.69
C PRO A 46 29.08 -2.62 18.16
N SER A 47 28.16 -2.50 17.21
CA SER A 47 26.71 -2.52 17.46
C SER A 47 26.14 -3.94 17.54
N ALA A 48 26.89 -4.94 17.04
CA ALA A 48 26.47 -6.32 16.92
C ALA A 48 27.44 -7.28 17.62
N VAL A 49 26.92 -8.14 18.49
CA VAL A 49 27.72 -9.04 19.33
C VAL A 49 27.26 -10.48 19.23
N LEU A 50 28.20 -11.39 18.97
CA LEU A 50 27.98 -12.84 18.97
C LEU A 50 27.79 -13.35 20.40
N VAL A 51 26.56 -13.79 20.73
CA VAL A 51 26.22 -14.29 22.06
C VAL A 51 26.21 -15.81 22.16
N ALA A 52 26.00 -16.50 21.05
CA ALA A 52 26.06 -17.96 20.99
C ALA A 52 26.63 -18.44 19.67
N ALA A 53 27.51 -19.45 19.72
CA ALA A 53 28.10 -20.11 18.57
C ALA A 53 28.29 -21.61 18.86
N PRO A 54 27.23 -22.42 18.69
CA PRO A 54 27.22 -23.81 19.15
C PRO A 54 28.06 -24.75 18.27
N LEU A 55 28.30 -24.39 17.01
CA LEU A 55 29.04 -25.22 16.06
C LEU A 55 30.47 -24.68 15.88
N LYS A 56 31.42 -25.41 16.43
CA LYS A 56 32.86 -25.16 16.31
C LYS A 56 33.43 -26.37 15.57
N ASN A 57 34.23 -26.19 14.51
CA ASN A 57 34.80 -27.23 13.63
C ASN A 57 34.01 -27.58 12.35
N LEU A 58 33.06 -26.76 11.92
CA LEU A 58 32.52 -26.83 10.55
C LEU A 58 33.14 -25.74 9.68
N THR A 59 32.97 -25.84 8.37
CA THR A 59 33.45 -24.85 7.39
C THR A 59 32.28 -24.29 6.58
N GLY A 60 32.47 -23.10 6.02
CA GLY A 60 31.45 -22.40 5.22
C GLY A 60 30.19 -22.05 6.03
N VAL A 61 29.05 -21.98 5.34
CA VAL A 61 27.76 -21.56 5.92
C VAL A 61 27.32 -22.44 7.10
N GLN A 62 27.72 -23.71 7.13
CA GLN A 62 27.35 -24.65 8.19
C GLN A 62 27.94 -24.29 9.55
N GLN A 63 29.11 -23.64 9.59
CA GLN A 63 29.72 -23.16 10.83
C GLN A 63 28.86 -22.08 11.50
N GLY A 64 28.16 -21.28 10.71
CA GLY A 64 27.29 -20.23 11.22
C GLY A 64 25.99 -20.75 11.83
N PHE A 65 25.51 -21.95 11.46
CA PHE A 65 24.17 -22.39 11.86
C PHE A 65 23.99 -22.45 13.39
N GLY A 66 22.97 -21.75 13.87
CA GLY A 66 22.70 -21.59 15.30
C GLY A 66 23.48 -20.47 15.97
N ASN A 67 24.30 -19.71 15.24
CA ASN A 67 24.89 -18.49 15.77
C ASN A 67 23.78 -17.49 16.07
N VAL A 68 23.87 -16.86 17.24
CA VAL A 68 22.95 -15.82 17.70
C VAL A 68 23.74 -14.55 17.90
N MET A 69 23.33 -13.49 17.23
CA MET A 69 23.86 -12.14 17.38
C MET A 69 22.80 -11.28 18.06
N VAL A 70 23.23 -10.43 19.00
CA VAL A 70 22.41 -9.36 19.59
C VAL A 70 22.87 -8.04 18.97
N ILE A 71 21.91 -7.19 18.59
CA ILE A 71 22.16 -5.93 17.87
C ILE A 71 21.55 -4.71 18.58
N ASP A 72 22.25 -3.59 18.49
CA ASP A 72 21.79 -2.22 18.75
C ASP A 72 22.29 -1.31 17.62
N ASP A 73 21.77 -1.56 16.42
CA ASP A 73 22.30 -1.01 15.17
C ASP A 73 21.75 0.38 14.91
N PRO A 74 22.59 1.39 14.61
CA PRO A 74 22.11 2.73 14.32
C PRO A 74 21.28 2.77 13.03
N LEU A 75 20.24 3.60 13.02
CA LEU A 75 19.46 3.94 11.84
C LEU A 75 19.82 5.35 11.37
N THR A 76 20.15 5.52 10.10
CA THR A 76 20.56 6.82 9.53
C THR A 76 19.75 7.22 8.29
N GLU A 77 19.76 8.51 7.96
CA GLU A 77 19.11 9.04 6.74
C GLU A 77 19.85 8.65 5.45
N GLY A 78 21.18 8.55 5.50
CA GLY A 78 22.04 8.17 4.37
C GLY A 78 22.85 6.89 4.63
N PRO A 79 23.46 6.29 3.60
CA PRO A 79 24.23 5.06 3.71
C PRO A 79 25.57 5.23 4.44
N GLU A 80 26.04 6.46 4.64
CA GLU A 80 27.25 6.75 5.39
C GLU A 80 26.98 6.68 6.91
N LEU A 81 27.92 6.12 7.67
CA LEU A 81 27.77 5.93 9.12
C LEU A 81 27.74 7.26 9.91
N ASP A 82 28.34 8.31 9.37
CA ASP A 82 28.33 9.67 9.94
C ASP A 82 27.11 10.50 9.50
N SER A 83 26.19 9.91 8.74
CA SER A 83 24.91 10.52 8.41
C SER A 83 24.03 10.73 9.64
N ASN A 84 23.01 11.57 9.52
CA ASN A 84 22.09 11.90 10.61
C ASN A 84 21.43 10.62 11.15
N VAL A 85 21.63 10.37 12.44
CA VAL A 85 21.01 9.25 13.15
C VAL A 85 19.54 9.57 13.45
N VAL A 86 18.63 8.69 13.02
CA VAL A 86 17.18 8.82 13.22
C VAL A 86 16.62 7.85 14.26
N GLY A 87 17.41 6.86 14.67
CA GLY A 87 16.95 5.80 15.56
C GLY A 87 17.98 4.67 15.73
N ALA A 88 17.50 3.53 16.24
CA ALA A 88 18.25 2.29 16.34
C ALA A 88 17.34 1.06 16.10
N ALA A 89 17.91 0.00 15.52
CA ALA A 89 17.31 -1.33 15.44
C ALA A 89 17.88 -2.20 16.56
N GLN A 90 17.04 -2.54 17.53
CA GLN A 90 17.44 -3.31 18.70
C GLN A 90 16.80 -4.69 18.67
N GLY A 91 17.61 -5.74 18.85
CA GLY A 91 17.09 -7.10 18.83
C GLY A 91 18.16 -8.15 18.61
N PHE A 92 17.86 -9.12 17.75
CA PHE A 92 18.76 -10.23 17.45
C PHE A 92 18.55 -10.76 16.04
N TYR A 93 19.57 -11.42 15.53
CA TYR A 93 19.40 -12.34 14.41
C TYR A 93 20.08 -13.68 14.68
N ILE A 94 19.48 -14.72 14.12
CA ILE A 94 19.94 -16.10 14.25
C ILE A 94 20.26 -16.64 12.88
N VAL A 95 21.43 -17.25 12.69
CA VAL A 95 21.74 -17.96 11.45
C VAL A 95 20.96 -19.28 11.44
N THR A 96 19.86 -19.33 10.67
CA THR A 96 18.96 -20.49 10.61
C THR A 96 19.12 -21.31 9.33
N GLY A 97 19.88 -20.82 8.35
CA GLY A 97 20.23 -21.56 7.15
C GLY A 97 21.37 -22.56 7.37
N ARG A 98 21.17 -23.83 6.99
CA ARG A 98 22.23 -24.86 7.01
C ARG A 98 22.97 -24.98 5.67
N LYS A 99 22.34 -24.56 4.58
CA LYS A 99 22.86 -24.69 3.21
C LYS A 99 23.08 -23.35 2.54
N THR A 100 22.26 -22.36 2.88
CA THR A 100 22.30 -21.00 2.36
C THR A 100 22.40 -20.00 3.52
N PRO A 101 22.94 -18.79 3.29
CA PRO A 101 23.03 -17.76 4.32
C PRO A 101 21.63 -17.18 4.59
N MET A 102 20.88 -17.84 5.46
CA MET A 102 19.54 -17.42 5.89
C MET A 102 19.60 -17.03 7.35
N LEU A 103 19.11 -15.84 7.67
CA LEU A 103 18.93 -15.39 9.04
C LEU A 103 17.45 -15.45 9.42
N THR A 104 17.16 -15.52 10.71
CA THR A 104 15.87 -15.12 11.28
C THR A 104 16.11 -13.87 12.11
N LEU A 105 15.55 -12.75 11.66
CA LEU A 105 15.71 -11.44 12.28
C LEU A 105 14.50 -11.15 13.17
N GLY A 106 14.75 -10.79 14.42
CA GLY A 106 13.77 -10.25 15.35
C GLY A 106 14.28 -8.93 15.92
N ALA A 107 13.75 -7.80 15.45
CA ALA A 107 14.24 -6.47 15.84
C ALA A 107 13.12 -5.44 15.97
N ASP A 108 13.27 -4.52 16.91
CA ASP A 108 12.44 -3.31 17.08
C ASP A 108 13.19 -2.09 16.52
N TYR A 109 12.61 -1.44 15.53
CA TYR A 109 13.16 -0.25 14.86
C TYR A 109 12.60 0.99 15.55
N GLY A 110 13.35 1.54 16.50
CA GLY A 110 12.96 2.67 17.33
C GLY A 110 13.47 4.01 16.81
N PHE A 111 12.56 4.95 16.59
CA PHE A 111 12.89 6.31 16.15
C PHE A 111 13.12 7.23 17.35
N THR A 112 14.23 7.94 17.35
CA THR A 112 14.64 8.91 18.38
C THR A 112 14.63 10.35 17.85
N ALA A 113 14.39 10.52 16.55
CA ALA A 113 14.28 11.83 15.89
C ALA A 113 13.11 11.85 14.90
N GLY A 114 12.88 13.03 14.31
CA GLY A 114 11.86 13.22 13.28
C GLY A 114 10.40 13.11 13.78
N PRO A 115 9.43 12.98 12.86
CA PRO A 115 8.00 13.01 13.19
C PRO A 115 7.51 11.80 13.98
N TYR A 116 8.32 10.74 14.07
CA TYR A 116 7.98 9.49 14.76
C TYR A 116 8.80 9.27 16.02
N ASN A 117 9.48 10.30 16.54
CA ASN A 117 10.26 10.22 17.77
C ASN A 117 9.45 9.57 18.92
N GLY A 118 10.05 8.55 19.56
CA GLY A 118 9.44 7.76 20.62
C GLY A 118 8.53 6.62 20.14
N SER A 119 8.36 6.45 18.83
CA SER A 119 7.63 5.35 18.20
C SER A 119 8.58 4.28 17.67
N SER A 120 8.09 3.06 17.51
CA SER A 120 8.86 1.98 16.87
C SER A 120 7.95 0.98 16.18
N PHE A 121 8.50 0.23 15.24
CA PHE A 121 7.83 -0.95 14.67
C PHE A 121 8.75 -2.16 14.80
N SER A 122 8.17 -3.35 14.91
CA SER A 122 8.90 -4.59 15.12
C SER A 122 8.82 -5.49 13.90
N VAL A 123 9.94 -6.13 13.57
CA VAL A 123 10.05 -7.11 12.49
C VAL A 123 10.41 -8.46 13.10
N PHE A 124 9.75 -9.52 12.63
CA PHE A 124 10.12 -10.90 12.94
C PHE A 124 9.94 -11.78 11.71
N SER A 125 11.04 -12.12 11.02
CA SER A 125 10.96 -12.82 9.74
C SER A 125 12.26 -13.52 9.36
N GLN A 126 12.17 -14.44 8.40
CA GLN A 126 13.34 -14.92 7.67
C GLN A 126 13.94 -13.80 6.83
N ASN A 127 15.27 -13.78 6.74
CA ASN A 127 16.06 -12.76 6.04
C ASN A 127 17.13 -13.45 5.18
N PRO A 128 16.86 -13.71 3.89
CA PRO A 128 17.79 -14.39 2.98
C PRO A 128 18.87 -13.43 2.48
N VAL A 129 19.98 -13.28 3.20
CA VAL A 129 20.93 -12.17 2.98
C VAL A 129 21.63 -12.14 1.62
N MET A 130 21.59 -13.24 0.85
CA MET A 130 22.15 -13.31 -0.50
C MET A 130 21.19 -12.81 -1.60
N GLU A 131 19.93 -12.56 -1.28
CA GLU A 131 18.97 -12.01 -2.23
C GLU A 131 19.15 -10.49 -2.36
N THR A 132 19.00 -9.98 -3.59
CA THR A 132 19.18 -8.55 -3.91
C THR A 132 18.10 -7.67 -3.28
N GLU A 133 16.90 -8.22 -3.10
CA GLU A 133 15.77 -7.59 -2.41
C GLU A 133 15.19 -8.62 -1.43
N ARG A 134 14.89 -8.19 -0.21
CA ARG A 134 14.38 -9.09 0.85
C ARG A 134 13.15 -8.50 1.48
N GLU A 135 12.13 -9.31 1.71
CA GLU A 135 10.91 -8.89 2.38
C GLU A 135 10.80 -9.52 3.77
N LEU A 136 10.58 -8.68 4.78
CA LEU A 136 10.39 -9.12 6.15
C LEU A 136 9.06 -8.59 6.70
N ALA A 137 8.33 -9.41 7.45
CA ALA A 137 7.05 -9.01 8.03
C ALA A 137 7.23 -7.98 9.16
N VAL A 138 6.48 -6.87 9.10
CA VAL A 138 6.25 -5.99 10.25
C VAL A 138 5.13 -6.60 11.09
N VAL A 139 5.48 -7.03 12.29
CA VAL A 139 4.59 -7.82 13.17
C VAL A 139 3.93 -7.00 14.27
N GLY A 140 4.26 -5.71 14.36
CA GLY A 140 3.65 -4.80 15.33
C GLY A 140 4.39 -3.46 15.43
N GLY A 141 3.98 -2.64 16.40
CA GLY A 141 4.64 -1.38 16.74
C GLY A 141 4.05 -0.66 17.94
N ARG A 142 4.72 0.40 18.39
CA ARG A 142 4.33 1.28 19.51
C ARG A 142 4.28 2.74 19.07
N GLY A 143 3.68 3.58 19.91
CA GLY A 143 3.53 5.01 19.64
C GLY A 143 2.67 5.25 18.39
N ALA A 144 3.19 6.01 17.43
CA ALA A 144 2.54 6.27 16.15
C ALA A 144 2.27 5.01 15.32
N PHE A 145 3.01 3.92 15.56
CA PHE A 145 2.88 2.63 14.86
C PHE A 145 2.12 1.59 15.68
N ARG A 146 1.30 2.01 16.65
CA ARG A 146 0.50 1.07 17.44
C ARG A 146 -0.43 0.27 16.52
N MET A 147 -0.39 -1.06 16.66
CA MET A 147 -1.11 -2.01 15.78
C MET A 147 -0.64 -2.00 14.32
N ALA A 148 0.57 -1.48 14.03
CA ALA A 148 1.09 -1.49 12.67
C ALA A 148 1.18 -2.93 12.14
N GLN A 149 0.70 -3.09 10.90
CA GLN A 149 0.90 -4.26 10.07
C GLN A 149 1.51 -3.78 8.76
N GLY A 150 2.43 -4.54 8.20
CA GLY A 150 3.10 -4.17 6.96
C GLY A 150 4.28 -5.09 6.66
N PHE A 151 5.17 -4.61 5.81
CA PHE A 151 6.38 -5.33 5.43
C PHE A 151 7.55 -4.36 5.32
N ALA A 152 8.75 -4.92 5.45
CA ALA A 152 10.03 -4.27 5.33
C ALA A 152 10.72 -4.79 4.08
N LYS A 153 11.22 -3.87 3.25
CA LYS A 153 12.07 -4.25 2.11
C LYS A 153 13.50 -3.85 2.36
N LEU A 154 14.40 -4.82 2.35
CA LEU A 154 15.80 -4.63 2.62
C LEU A 154 16.63 -4.84 1.35
N ARG A 155 17.59 -3.96 1.11
CA ARG A 155 18.65 -4.10 0.11
C ARG A 155 20.00 -3.91 0.77
N THR A 156 20.90 -4.88 0.62
CA THR A 156 22.29 -4.71 1.11
C THR A 156 23.03 -3.73 0.21
N ILE A 157 23.53 -2.64 0.79
CA ILE A 157 24.38 -1.65 0.13
C ILE A 157 25.83 -2.12 0.14
N SER A 158 26.29 -2.62 1.27
CA SER A 158 27.64 -3.18 1.44
C SER A 158 27.63 -4.28 2.49
N ILE A 159 28.56 -5.23 2.37
CA ILE A 159 28.88 -6.22 3.39
C ILE A 159 30.39 -6.50 3.35
N SER A 160 31.06 -6.41 4.49
CA SER A 160 32.48 -6.74 4.64
C SER A 160 32.68 -8.26 4.80
N ASN A 161 33.93 -8.71 4.72
CA ASN A 161 34.23 -10.13 4.96
C ASN A 161 34.03 -10.53 6.42
N GLU A 162 34.14 -9.55 7.31
CA GLU A 162 34.01 -9.69 8.76
C GLU A 162 32.55 -9.64 9.22
N GLY A 163 31.63 -9.17 8.36
CA GLY A 163 30.19 -9.15 8.59
C GLY A 163 29.58 -7.76 8.75
N ASP A 164 30.37 -6.70 8.74
CA ASP A 164 29.84 -5.33 8.80
C ASP A 164 28.98 -5.06 7.58
N ALA A 165 27.74 -4.61 7.77
CA ALA A 165 26.79 -4.45 6.68
C ALA A 165 26.02 -3.13 6.78
N VAL A 166 25.85 -2.47 5.63
CA VAL A 166 24.91 -1.36 5.47
C VAL A 166 23.72 -1.87 4.66
N VAL A 167 22.52 -1.71 5.18
CA VAL A 167 21.30 -2.21 4.55
C VAL A 167 20.26 -1.10 4.48
N GLU A 168 19.78 -0.86 3.27
CA GLU A 168 18.72 0.11 2.98
C GLU A 168 17.34 -0.51 3.21
N TYR A 169 16.44 0.25 3.81
CA TYR A 169 15.02 -0.06 3.93
C TYR A 169 14.21 0.79 2.94
N ASN A 170 13.62 0.23 1.86
CA ASN A 170 12.91 1.03 0.83
C ASN A 170 11.76 0.29 0.08
N PRO A 171 10.50 0.79 0.07
CA PRO A 171 9.44 0.26 -0.79
C PRO A 171 9.55 0.75 -2.25
N LYS A 172 9.27 -0.11 -3.24
CA LYS A 172 9.22 0.29 -4.67
C LYS A 172 7.89 0.98 -4.97
N VAL A 173 8.01 2.21 -5.47
CA VAL A 173 6.86 3.03 -5.87
C VAL A 173 6.86 3.18 -7.39
N THR A 174 5.75 2.79 -8.03
CA THR A 174 5.49 3.09 -9.44
C THR A 174 4.36 4.09 -9.53
N ASN A 175 4.56 5.14 -10.32
CA ASN A 175 3.51 6.06 -10.69
C ASN A 175 3.11 5.78 -12.14
N LEU A 176 1.82 5.58 -12.37
CA LEU A 176 1.23 5.35 -13.68
C LEU A 176 0.32 6.52 -14.03
N HIS A 177 0.30 6.87 -15.31
CA HIS A 177 -0.61 7.85 -15.88
C HIS A 177 -1.17 7.30 -17.19
N PHE A 178 -2.49 7.33 -17.35
CA PHE A 178 -3.20 6.86 -18.53
C PHE A 178 -4.65 7.38 -18.54
N PHE A 179 -5.34 7.19 -19.65
CA PHE A 179 -6.76 7.54 -19.83
C PHE A 179 -7.61 6.28 -20.00
N PHE A 180 -8.70 6.24 -19.27
CA PHE A 180 -9.71 5.19 -19.25
C PHE A 180 -10.95 5.67 -20.02
N HIS A 181 -11.50 4.81 -20.87
CA HIS A 181 -12.62 5.15 -21.76
C HIS A 181 -13.82 4.22 -21.51
N ASP A 182 -14.84 4.72 -20.83
CA ASP A 182 -16.13 4.03 -20.67
C ASP A 182 -16.99 4.31 -21.90
N ILE A 183 -17.27 3.30 -22.73
CA ILE A 183 -18.00 3.47 -23.99
C ILE A 183 -19.29 2.66 -23.91
N VAL A 184 -20.40 3.37 -23.69
CA VAL A 184 -21.75 2.81 -23.52
C VAL A 184 -22.52 2.81 -24.85
N THR A 185 -22.17 3.71 -25.76
CA THR A 185 -22.85 3.87 -27.06
C THR A 185 -22.09 3.27 -28.24
N GLY A 186 -22.67 3.36 -29.44
CA GLY A 186 -22.07 2.88 -30.68
C GLY A 186 -22.39 1.43 -31.01
N ASN A 187 -21.72 0.90 -32.04
CA ASN A 187 -21.90 -0.47 -32.53
C ASN A 187 -21.01 -1.50 -31.81
N ASP A 188 -20.01 -1.02 -31.06
CA ASP A 188 -19.03 -1.83 -30.33
C ASP A 188 -18.75 -1.19 -28.96
N PRO A 189 -19.73 -1.19 -28.04
CA PRO A 189 -19.56 -0.60 -26.71
C PRO A 189 -18.63 -1.46 -25.85
N SER A 190 -17.76 -0.81 -25.06
CA SER A 190 -16.91 -1.46 -24.06
C SER A 190 -17.63 -1.67 -22.72
N ALA A 191 -18.75 -0.97 -22.50
CA ALA A 191 -19.53 -1.00 -21.28
C ALA A 191 -21.00 -1.35 -21.54
N VAL A 192 -21.50 -2.38 -20.84
CA VAL A 192 -22.84 -2.94 -21.08
C VAL A 192 -23.68 -2.98 -19.81
N LEU A 193 -24.91 -2.47 -19.89
CA LEU A 193 -25.90 -2.55 -18.82
C LEU A 193 -26.43 -3.98 -18.65
N VAL A 194 -26.10 -4.61 -17.53
CA VAL A 194 -26.51 -6.00 -17.24
C VAL A 194 -27.67 -6.11 -16.26
N ALA A 195 -27.89 -5.09 -15.43
CA ALA A 195 -29.04 -5.03 -14.53
C ALA A 195 -29.55 -3.60 -14.39
N ALA A 196 -30.88 -3.43 -14.42
CA ALA A 196 -31.57 -2.17 -14.18
C ALA A 196 -32.90 -2.42 -13.44
N PRO A 197 -32.85 -2.59 -12.11
CA PRO A 197 -33.99 -3.08 -11.33
C PRO A 197 -35.10 -2.02 -11.14
N LEU A 198 -34.80 -0.73 -11.28
CA LEU A 198 -35.74 0.36 -11.02
C LEU A 198 -36.12 1.06 -12.33
N LYS A 199 -37.37 0.88 -12.77
CA LYS A 199 -37.84 1.38 -14.09
C LYS A 199 -38.85 2.54 -14.02
N ASN A 200 -39.41 2.82 -12.84
CA ASN A 200 -40.50 3.79 -12.64
C ASN A 200 -40.12 4.94 -11.70
N LEU A 201 -38.82 5.22 -11.55
CA LEU A 201 -38.32 6.36 -10.78
C LEU A 201 -37.74 7.40 -11.75
N THR A 202 -37.51 8.62 -11.26
CA THR A 202 -36.91 9.71 -12.02
C THR A 202 -35.61 10.19 -11.38
N GLY A 203 -34.76 10.83 -12.18
CA GLY A 203 -33.47 11.34 -11.73
C GLY A 203 -32.51 10.25 -11.25
N VAL A 204 -31.63 10.60 -10.31
CA VAL A 204 -30.56 9.71 -9.78
C VAL A 204 -31.13 8.39 -9.21
N GLN A 205 -32.37 8.41 -8.67
CA GLN A 205 -32.98 7.23 -8.08
C GLN A 205 -33.29 6.13 -9.10
N GLN A 206 -33.53 6.49 -10.37
CA GLN A 206 -33.75 5.53 -11.45
C GLN A 206 -32.49 4.69 -11.71
N GLY A 207 -31.32 5.29 -11.52
CA GLY A 207 -30.05 4.62 -11.71
C GLY A 207 -29.69 3.64 -10.58
N PHE A 208 -30.26 3.78 -9.38
CA PHE A 208 -29.82 2.98 -8.23
C PHE A 208 -29.98 1.47 -8.46
N GLY A 209 -28.88 0.74 -8.29
CA GLY A 209 -28.79 -0.69 -8.56
C GLY A 209 -28.52 -1.03 -10.02
N ASN A 210 -28.37 -0.05 -10.92
CA ASN A 210 -27.88 -0.30 -12.26
C ASN A 210 -26.47 -0.85 -12.17
N MET A 211 -26.20 -1.95 -12.88
CA MET A 211 -24.90 -2.59 -12.95
C MET A 211 -24.45 -2.62 -14.40
N MET A 212 -23.23 -2.14 -14.62
CA MET A 212 -22.52 -2.18 -15.89
C MET A 212 -21.37 -3.16 -15.77
N VAL A 213 -21.12 -3.96 -16.80
CA VAL A 213 -19.89 -4.75 -16.98
C VAL A 213 -19.04 -4.05 -18.02
N ILE A 214 -17.74 -3.95 -17.77
CA ILE A 214 -16.80 -3.18 -18.58
C ILE A 214 -15.61 -4.02 -19.06
N ASP A 215 -15.14 -3.71 -20.26
CA ASP A 215 -13.84 -4.07 -20.84
C ASP A 215 -13.27 -2.83 -21.55
N ASP A 216 -12.95 -1.81 -20.74
CA ASP A 216 -12.70 -0.45 -21.21
C ASP A 216 -11.23 -0.24 -21.58
N PRO A 217 -10.92 0.35 -22.75
CA PRO A 217 -9.54 0.53 -23.15
C PRO A 217 -8.80 1.58 -22.29
N LEU A 218 -7.52 1.30 -22.06
CA LEU A 218 -6.58 2.21 -21.41
C LEU A 218 -5.61 2.75 -22.46
N THR A 219 -5.40 4.07 -22.50
CA THR A 219 -4.60 4.74 -23.54
C THR A 219 -3.64 5.77 -22.95
N GLU A 220 -2.60 6.13 -23.71
CA GLU A 220 -1.62 7.16 -23.30
C GLU A 220 -2.18 8.60 -23.34
N GLY A 221 -3.16 8.87 -24.20
CA GLY A 221 -3.79 10.18 -24.40
C GLY A 221 -5.32 10.14 -24.27
N PRO A 222 -5.99 11.30 -24.13
CA PRO A 222 -7.44 11.37 -23.96
C PRO A 222 -8.23 11.05 -25.23
N GLU A 223 -7.59 11.02 -26.40
CA GLU A 223 -8.22 10.64 -27.66
C GLU A 223 -8.33 9.12 -27.78
N LEU A 224 -9.47 8.61 -28.27
CA LEU A 224 -9.73 7.17 -28.37
C LEU A 224 -8.81 6.45 -29.37
N ASP A 225 -8.25 7.16 -30.36
CA ASP A 225 -7.28 6.65 -31.32
C ASP A 225 -5.82 6.75 -30.83
N SER A 226 -5.60 7.20 -29.59
CA SER A 226 -4.31 7.15 -28.92
C SER A 226 -3.81 5.72 -28.75
N ASN A 227 -2.49 5.57 -28.56
CA ASN A 227 -1.85 4.29 -28.25
C ASN A 227 -2.54 3.61 -27.06
N VAL A 228 -3.03 2.38 -27.28
CA VAL A 228 -3.64 1.53 -26.26
C VAL A 228 -2.54 0.82 -25.47
N VAL A 229 -2.60 0.92 -24.14
CA VAL A 229 -1.62 0.33 -23.21
C VAL A 229 -2.17 -0.85 -22.42
N GLY A 230 -3.49 -1.05 -22.44
CA GLY A 230 -4.17 -2.07 -21.66
C GLY A 230 -5.69 -1.95 -21.72
N ALA A 231 -6.35 -2.67 -20.81
CA ALA A 231 -7.80 -2.60 -20.60
C ALA A 231 -8.14 -2.70 -19.11
N ALA A 232 -9.24 -2.08 -18.72
CA ALA A 232 -9.85 -2.20 -17.41
C ALA A 232 -11.08 -3.11 -17.51
N GLN A 233 -10.99 -4.27 -16.86
CA GLN A 233 -12.03 -5.30 -16.91
C GLN A 233 -12.68 -5.45 -15.56
N GLY A 234 -14.02 -5.38 -15.52
CA GLY A 234 -14.74 -5.44 -14.27
C GLY A 234 -16.19 -4.96 -14.36
N PHE A 235 -16.62 -4.23 -13.35
CA PHE A 235 -17.98 -3.71 -13.25
C PHE A 235 -18.04 -2.43 -12.44
N TYR A 236 -19.11 -1.67 -12.65
CA TYR A 236 -19.54 -0.66 -11.70
C TYR A 236 -21.04 -0.75 -11.43
N ILE A 237 -21.42 -0.39 -10.20
CA ILE A 237 -22.80 -0.39 -9.74
C ILE A 237 -23.15 1.01 -9.27
N VAL A 238 -24.28 1.55 -9.69
CA VAL A 238 -24.82 2.79 -9.12
C VAL A 238 -25.35 2.50 -7.72
N THR A 239 -24.58 2.84 -6.69
CA THR A 239 -24.89 2.57 -5.29
C THR A 239 -25.40 3.80 -4.54
N GLY A 240 -25.36 4.98 -5.17
CA GLY A 240 -25.92 6.20 -4.62
C GLY A 240 -27.43 6.35 -4.88
N ARG A 241 -28.20 6.60 -3.81
CA ARG A 241 -29.65 6.89 -3.91
C ARG A 241 -29.99 8.36 -4.09
N LYS A 242 -29.06 9.25 -3.72
CA LYS A 242 -29.26 10.70 -3.70
C LYS A 242 -28.28 11.43 -4.60
N THR A 243 -27.07 10.91 -4.71
CA THR A 243 -26.00 11.37 -5.60
C THR A 243 -25.60 10.21 -6.52
N PRO A 244 -25.08 10.48 -7.72
CA PRO A 244 -24.59 9.43 -8.61
C PRO A 244 -23.26 8.91 -8.07
N MET A 245 -23.33 8.05 -7.06
CA MET A 245 -22.17 7.33 -6.50
C MET A 245 -22.10 5.96 -7.16
N LEU A 246 -20.92 5.59 -7.66
CA LEU A 246 -20.67 4.24 -8.13
C LEU A 246 -19.89 3.46 -7.08
N THR A 247 -20.02 2.14 -7.11
CA THR A 247 -19.03 1.22 -6.55
C THR A 247 -18.35 0.54 -7.73
N LEU A 248 -17.06 0.80 -7.91
CA LEU A 248 -16.24 0.29 -9.01
C LEU A 248 -15.40 -0.88 -8.51
N GLY A 249 -15.44 -1.99 -9.23
CA GLY A 249 -14.58 -3.15 -9.04
C GLY A 249 -13.96 -3.56 -10.37
N ALA A 250 -12.67 -3.28 -10.58
CA ALA A 250 -12.01 -3.54 -11.86
C ALA A 250 -10.53 -3.93 -11.72
N ASP A 251 -10.06 -4.78 -12.64
CA ASP A 251 -8.65 -5.11 -12.85
C ASP A 251 -8.12 -4.32 -14.06
N TYR A 252 -7.04 -3.55 -13.85
CA TYR A 252 -6.41 -2.70 -14.87
C TYR A 252 -5.19 -3.45 -15.42
N GLY A 253 -5.40 -4.19 -16.50
CA GLY A 253 -4.40 -5.05 -17.13
C GLY A 253 -3.62 -4.34 -18.22
N PHE A 254 -2.29 -4.33 -18.11
CA PHE A 254 -1.40 -3.77 -19.12
C PHE A 254 -1.00 -4.83 -20.15
N THR A 255 -1.11 -4.48 -21.43
CA THR A 255 -0.78 -5.35 -22.57
C THR A 255 0.38 -4.80 -23.40
N ALA A 256 0.89 -3.62 -23.04
CA ALA A 256 2.04 -2.98 -23.66
C ALA A 256 2.95 -2.33 -22.61
N GLY A 257 4.10 -1.81 -23.07
CA GLY A 257 5.05 -1.11 -22.21
C GLY A 257 5.79 -2.00 -21.21
N PRO A 258 6.48 -1.41 -20.21
CA PRO A 258 7.33 -2.13 -19.26
C PRO A 258 6.56 -3.05 -18.30
N TYR A 259 5.24 -2.88 -18.20
CA TYR A 259 4.39 -3.65 -17.29
C TYR A 259 3.49 -4.66 -18.03
N ASN A 260 3.78 -4.94 -19.31
CA ASN A 260 3.03 -5.90 -20.11
C ASN A 260 2.84 -7.24 -19.35
N GLY A 261 1.59 -7.69 -19.26
CA GLY A 261 1.19 -8.90 -18.55
C GLY A 261 0.91 -8.71 -17.05
N SER A 262 1.12 -7.51 -16.51
CA SER A 262 0.84 -7.15 -15.12
C SER A 262 -0.49 -6.40 -14.99
N SER A 263 -1.07 -6.39 -13.79
CA SER A 263 -2.28 -5.61 -13.51
C SER A 263 -2.34 -5.16 -12.05
N PHE A 264 -3.11 -4.12 -11.79
CA PHE A 264 -3.54 -3.76 -10.43
C PHE A 264 -5.07 -3.74 -10.37
N SER A 265 -5.64 -3.93 -9.19
CA SER A 265 -7.09 -3.98 -9.01
C SER A 265 -7.57 -2.86 -8.10
N VAL A 266 -8.73 -2.30 -8.44
CA VAL A 266 -9.44 -1.28 -7.65
C VAL A 266 -10.77 -1.84 -7.20
N PHE A 267 -11.11 -1.62 -5.93
CA PHE A 267 -12.45 -1.84 -5.42
C PHE A 267 -12.82 -0.70 -4.48
N SER A 268 -13.61 0.26 -4.96
CA SER A 268 -13.83 1.51 -4.23
C SER A 268 -15.12 2.23 -4.62
N GLN A 269 -15.54 3.17 -3.78
CA GLN A 269 -16.58 4.13 -4.12
C GLN A 269 -16.03 5.18 -5.09
N ASN A 270 -16.82 5.57 -6.07
CA ASN A 270 -16.44 6.52 -7.09
C ASN A 270 -17.52 7.61 -7.21
N PRO A 271 -17.34 8.77 -6.56
CA PRO A 271 -18.30 9.88 -6.59
C PRO A 271 -18.13 10.68 -7.89
N VAL A 272 -18.78 10.27 -8.98
CA VAL A 272 -18.47 10.79 -10.33
C VAL A 272 -18.71 12.29 -10.54
N MET A 273 -19.43 12.98 -9.63
CA MET A 273 -19.62 14.44 -9.68
C MET A 273 -18.48 15.24 -9.03
N GLU A 274 -17.58 14.59 -8.31
CA GLU A 274 -16.42 15.24 -7.72
C GLU A 274 -15.32 15.43 -8.77
N THR A 275 -14.66 16.59 -8.73
CA THR A 275 -13.64 16.99 -9.72
C THR A 275 -12.38 16.15 -9.61
N GLU A 276 -11.96 15.84 -8.38
CA GLU A 276 -10.86 14.93 -8.07
C GLU A 276 -11.39 13.82 -7.18
N ARG A 277 -11.10 12.57 -7.56
CA ARG A 277 -11.60 11.39 -6.85
C ARG A 277 -10.44 10.48 -6.53
N GLU A 278 -10.41 9.93 -5.33
CA GLU A 278 -9.40 8.96 -4.93
C GLU A 278 -10.04 7.59 -4.75
N LEU A 279 -9.53 6.58 -5.46
CA LEU A 279 -9.98 5.21 -5.37
C LEU A 279 -8.85 4.33 -4.83
N ALA A 280 -9.19 3.38 -3.98
CA ALA A 280 -8.21 2.47 -3.38
C ALA A 280 -7.73 1.40 -4.37
N VAL A 281 -6.42 1.23 -4.48
CA VAL A 281 -5.81 0.04 -5.09
C VAL A 281 -5.74 -1.05 -4.03
N VAL A 282 -6.37 -2.18 -4.31
CA VAL A 282 -6.59 -3.28 -3.34
C VAL A 282 -5.73 -4.51 -3.62
N GLY A 283 -4.95 -4.52 -4.70
CA GLY A 283 -4.08 -5.62 -5.06
C GLY A 283 -3.46 -5.45 -6.44
N GLY A 284 -2.67 -6.45 -6.85
CA GLY A 284 -2.17 -6.56 -8.21
C GLY A 284 -1.45 -7.89 -8.47
N ARG A 285 -1.10 -8.14 -9.74
CA ARG A 285 -0.41 -9.35 -10.22
C ARG A 285 0.73 -8.99 -11.17
N GLY A 286 1.61 -9.96 -11.44
CA GLY A 286 2.80 -9.74 -12.26
C GLY A 286 3.79 -8.81 -11.55
N ALA A 287 4.25 -7.78 -12.23
CA ALA A 287 5.11 -6.73 -11.67
C ALA A 287 4.43 -5.92 -10.56
N PHE A 288 3.12 -6.02 -10.37
CA PHE A 288 2.38 -5.33 -9.30
C PHE A 288 1.85 -6.31 -8.25
N ARG A 289 2.52 -7.46 -8.07
CA ARG A 289 2.10 -8.45 -7.07
C ARG A 289 1.99 -7.78 -5.69
N MET A 290 0.90 -8.04 -4.96
CA MET A 290 0.63 -7.44 -3.64
C MET A 290 0.58 -5.90 -3.64
N ALA A 291 0.34 -5.27 -4.80
CA ALA A 291 0.31 -3.82 -4.88
C ALA A 291 -0.76 -3.22 -3.96
N GLN A 292 -0.39 -2.15 -3.25
CA GLN A 292 -1.30 -1.28 -2.52
C GLN A 292 -1.14 0.15 -3.01
N GLY A 293 -2.10 1.02 -2.76
CA GLY A 293 -1.99 2.43 -3.09
C GLY A 293 -3.32 3.06 -3.43
N PHE A 294 -3.28 4.06 -4.31
CA PHE A 294 -4.45 4.83 -4.68
C PHE A 294 -4.39 5.30 -6.13
N ALA A 295 -5.55 5.53 -6.72
CA ALA A 295 -5.73 6.13 -8.02
C ALA A 295 -6.46 7.46 -7.85
N LYS A 296 -5.88 8.54 -8.35
CA LYS A 296 -6.52 9.85 -8.48
C LYS A 296 -7.12 9.98 -9.87
N LEU A 297 -8.42 10.25 -9.91
CA LEU A 297 -9.20 10.31 -11.14
C LEU A 297 -9.68 11.73 -11.38
N ARG A 298 -9.68 12.13 -12.65
CA ARG A 298 -10.30 13.35 -13.15
C ARG A 298 -11.11 13.04 -14.40
N THR A 299 -12.40 13.37 -14.40
CA THR A 299 -13.23 13.23 -15.61
C THR A 299 -12.82 14.32 -16.62
N ILE A 300 -12.43 13.90 -17.81
CA ILE A 300 -12.09 14.77 -18.94
C ILE A 300 -13.35 15.12 -19.73
N SER A 301 -14.19 14.12 -19.98
CA SER A 301 -15.48 14.30 -20.66
C SER A 301 -16.49 13.25 -20.19
N ILE A 302 -17.77 13.60 -20.28
CA ILE A 302 -18.90 12.67 -20.09
C ILE A 302 -20.05 13.10 -21.01
N SER A 303 -20.61 12.17 -21.78
CA SER A 303 -21.77 12.41 -22.64
C SER A 303 -23.08 12.29 -21.87
N ASN A 304 -24.21 12.64 -22.50
CA ASN A 304 -25.52 12.47 -21.88
C ASN A 304 -25.92 10.99 -21.79
N GLU A 305 -25.38 10.17 -22.68
CA GLU A 305 -25.64 8.74 -22.81
C GLU A 305 -24.77 7.90 -21.86
N GLY A 306 -23.68 8.48 -21.35
CA GLY A 306 -22.82 7.87 -20.34
C GLY A 306 -21.37 7.64 -20.77
N ASP A 307 -21.04 7.86 -22.05
CA ASP A 307 -19.67 7.71 -22.54
C ASP A 307 -18.74 8.69 -21.81
N ALA A 308 -17.64 8.19 -21.25
CA ALA A 308 -16.75 9.00 -20.42
C ALA A 308 -15.28 8.74 -20.69
N VAL A 309 -14.50 9.82 -20.72
CA VAL A 309 -13.03 9.76 -20.69
C VAL A 309 -12.55 10.22 -19.31
N VAL A 310 -11.78 9.39 -18.64
CA VAL A 310 -11.29 9.63 -17.28
C VAL A 310 -9.78 9.50 -17.25
N GLU A 311 -9.11 10.54 -16.79
CA GLU A 311 -7.68 10.51 -16.53
C GLU A 311 -7.39 9.82 -15.19
N TYR A 312 -6.43 8.90 -15.19
CA TYR A 312 -5.96 8.18 -14.01
C TYR A 312 -4.51 8.55 -13.72
N ASN A 313 -4.25 8.94 -12.48
CA ASN A 313 -2.91 9.04 -11.90
C ASN A 313 -2.83 8.04 -10.74
N VAL A 314 -2.09 6.95 -10.91
CA VAL A 314 -2.07 5.83 -9.96
C VAL A 314 -0.71 5.74 -9.30
N THR A 315 -0.69 5.69 -7.97
CA THR A 315 0.50 5.39 -7.19
C THR A 315 0.39 3.98 -6.64
N LEU A 316 1.32 3.12 -7.06
CA LEU A 316 1.42 1.73 -6.65
C LEU A 316 2.67 1.53 -5.78
N TYR A 317 2.46 0.97 -4.60
CA TYR A 317 3.50 0.42 -3.74
C TYR A 317 3.56 -1.08 -3.99
N HIS A 318 4.66 -1.58 -4.55
CA HIS A 318 4.77 -2.98 -4.98
C HIS A 318 6.21 -3.51 -4.99
N TYR A 319 6.44 -4.60 -5.75
CA TYR A 319 7.64 -5.44 -5.82
C TYR A 319 8.09 -5.56 -7.27
#